data_AF-A0A336JS15-F1
#
_entry.id   AF-A0A336JS15-F1
#
_cell.length_a   1.000
_cell.length_b   1.000
_cell.length_c   1.000
_cell.angle_alpha   90.00
_cell.angle_beta   90.00
_cell.angle_gamma   90.00
#
_symmetry.space_group_name_H-M   'P 1'
#
loop_
_entity.id
_entity.type
_entity.pdbx_description
1 polymer ?
#
loop_
_entity_poly.entity_id
_entity_poly.type
_entity_poly.pdbx_seq_one_letter_code
_entity_poly.pdbx_strand_id
1 'polypeptide(L)'
;MNNGHMPNHSFVPDDIAARYEVFEWRNGIAILSAAHPEKWADILAVLRGFSFSTSDVMKPGGAKGLIASKLDSHFTKLGWAEKKFETKIVVDEAEHAAPTHKVDCYKDRVALEVEWNNKDPFYDRDLNNFRLLFDLRAIDVGVIITRCSELQTIFNELGRGPSFGNSTTHMAKLLPRLEGGSGGGCPVVVFGIRATCYVKDQ
;
A
#
# COMPACT_ATOMS: atom_id res chain seq x y z
N MET A 1 -24.39 10.32 -7.59
CA MET A 1 -23.62 11.03 -8.64
C MET A 1 -22.29 10.32 -8.75
N ASN A 2 -22.05 9.66 -9.88
CA ASN A 2 -20.90 8.78 -10.09
C ASN A 2 -19.71 9.66 -10.50
N ASN A 3 -18.89 10.08 -9.53
CA ASN A 3 -17.74 10.93 -9.77
C ASN A 3 -16.60 10.12 -10.40
N GLY A 4 -16.55 10.08 -11.72
CA GLY A 4 -15.32 10.25 -12.49
C GLY A 4 -14.17 9.24 -12.32
N HIS A 5 -14.39 8.02 -11.83
CA HIS A 5 -13.39 6.95 -11.92
C HIS A 5 -13.70 6.09 -13.15
N MET A 6 -13.16 6.46 -14.31
CA MET A 6 -13.02 5.50 -15.40
C MET A 6 -11.90 4.54 -15.00
N PRO A 7 -12.18 3.24 -14.80
CA PRO A 7 -11.13 2.30 -14.51
C PRO A 7 -10.23 2.18 -15.74
N ASN A 8 -8.99 2.65 -15.64
CA ASN A 8 -7.94 2.37 -16.63
C ASN A 8 -7.46 0.92 -16.43
N HIS A 9 -8.40 -0.04 -16.48
CA HIS A 9 -8.13 -1.47 -16.32
C HIS A 9 -7.24 -2.05 -17.41
N SER A 10 -6.97 -1.33 -18.50
CA SER A 10 -6.17 -1.85 -19.61
C SER A 10 -4.77 -2.30 -19.21
N PHE A 11 -4.19 -1.73 -18.14
CA PHE A 11 -2.86 -2.10 -17.65
C PHE A 11 -2.88 -3.09 -16.48
N VAL A 12 -4.03 -3.34 -15.86
CA VAL A 12 -4.16 -4.27 -14.73
C VAL A 12 -4.61 -5.63 -15.28
N PRO A 13 -3.78 -6.68 -15.17
CA PRO A 13 -4.17 -8.01 -15.65
C PRO A 13 -5.41 -8.54 -14.93
N ASP A 14 -6.27 -9.26 -15.66
CA ASP A 14 -7.52 -9.81 -15.12
C ASP A 14 -7.30 -10.71 -13.90
N ASP A 15 -6.19 -11.46 -13.89
CA ASP A 15 -5.83 -12.35 -12.77
C ASP A 15 -5.52 -11.57 -11.47
N ILE A 16 -5.06 -10.33 -11.60
CA ILE A 16 -4.86 -9.40 -10.49
C ILE A 16 -6.18 -8.78 -10.08
N ALA A 17 -6.99 -8.29 -11.03
CA ALA A 17 -8.29 -7.70 -10.75
C ALA A 17 -9.27 -8.69 -10.06
N ALA A 18 -9.13 -10.00 -10.32
CA ALA A 18 -9.87 -11.05 -9.64
C ALA A 18 -9.48 -11.24 -8.15
N ARG A 19 -8.27 -10.80 -7.78
CA ARG A 19 -7.67 -11.02 -6.46
C ARG A 19 -7.49 -9.75 -5.63
N TYR A 20 -7.63 -8.59 -6.28
CA TYR A 20 -7.40 -7.29 -5.67
C TYR A 20 -8.46 -6.27 -6.09
N GLU A 21 -8.87 -5.41 -5.15
CA GLU A 21 -9.43 -4.11 -5.49
C GLU A 21 -8.31 -3.19 -5.91
N VAL A 22 -8.41 -2.61 -7.10
CA VAL A 22 -7.37 -1.71 -7.63
C VAL A 22 -7.97 -0.33 -7.82
N PHE A 23 -7.30 0.65 -7.24
CA PHE A 23 -7.65 2.07 -7.41
C PHE A 23 -6.40 2.86 -7.76
N GLU A 24 -6.55 3.93 -8.53
CA GLU A 24 -5.45 4.84 -8.82
C GLU A 24 -5.86 6.30 -8.73
N TRP A 25 -4.86 7.14 -8.45
CA TRP A 25 -4.97 8.59 -8.48
C TRP A 25 -3.87 9.14 -9.38
N ARG A 26 -4.24 10.15 -10.17
CA ARG A 26 -3.32 10.91 -11.04
C ARG A 26 -2.53 10.02 -12.02
N ASN A 27 -3.21 9.02 -12.59
CA ASN A 27 -2.63 8.08 -13.57
C ASN A 27 -1.45 7.26 -13.04
N GLY A 28 -1.45 6.93 -11.74
CA GLY A 28 -0.37 6.17 -11.11
C GLY A 28 -0.08 4.83 -11.79
N ILE A 29 -1.10 4.14 -12.34
CA ILE A 29 -0.89 2.87 -13.04
C ILE A 29 -0.16 3.10 -14.36
N ALA A 30 -0.53 4.13 -15.13
CA ALA A 30 0.16 4.46 -16.37
C ALA A 30 1.61 4.88 -16.13
N ILE A 31 1.89 5.59 -15.04
CA ILE A 31 3.25 5.95 -14.63
C ILE A 31 4.05 4.69 -14.26
N LEU A 32 3.48 3.79 -13.44
CA LEU A 32 4.13 2.52 -13.11
C LEU A 32 4.41 1.68 -14.35
N SER A 33 3.41 1.48 -15.20
CA SER A 33 3.51 0.58 -16.35
C SER A 33 4.43 1.10 -17.45
N ALA A 34 4.45 2.41 -17.69
CA ALA A 34 5.23 3.02 -18.77
C ALA A 34 6.62 3.50 -18.32
N ALA A 35 6.72 4.17 -17.16
CA ALA A 35 7.98 4.74 -16.68
C ALA A 35 8.78 3.77 -15.80
N HIS A 36 8.12 2.84 -15.11
CA HIS A 36 8.77 1.86 -14.22
C HIS A 36 8.38 0.40 -14.53
N PRO A 37 8.44 -0.06 -15.81
CA PRO A 37 7.88 -1.34 -16.24
C PRO A 37 8.44 -2.55 -15.47
N GLU A 38 9.71 -2.54 -15.09
CA GLU A 38 10.32 -3.60 -14.27
C GLU A 38 9.72 -3.66 -12.86
N LYS A 39 9.42 -2.51 -12.26
CA LYS A 39 8.91 -2.41 -10.88
C LYS A 39 7.43 -2.74 -10.89
N TRP A 40 6.74 -2.36 -11.95
CA TRP A 40 5.39 -2.85 -12.23
C TRP A 40 5.36 -4.38 -12.33
N ALA A 41 6.26 -4.98 -13.10
CA ALA A 41 6.36 -6.44 -13.20
C ALA A 41 6.67 -7.10 -11.85
N ASP A 42 7.57 -6.53 -11.05
CA ASP A 42 7.87 -6.98 -9.68
C ASP A 42 6.59 -6.97 -8.81
N ILE A 43 5.87 -5.84 -8.78
CA ILE A 43 4.62 -5.70 -8.01
C ILE A 43 3.62 -6.77 -8.44
N LEU A 44 3.39 -6.92 -9.74
CA LEU A 44 2.47 -7.95 -10.25
C LEU A 44 2.89 -9.37 -9.86
N ALA A 45 4.19 -9.68 -9.91
CA ALA A 45 4.71 -10.98 -9.50
C ALA A 45 4.47 -11.25 -8.00
N VAL A 46 4.71 -10.25 -7.14
CA VAL A 46 4.45 -10.36 -5.70
C VAL A 46 2.95 -10.54 -5.42
N LEU A 47 2.09 -9.74 -6.05
CA LEU A 47 0.64 -9.84 -5.89
C LEU A 47 0.14 -11.22 -6.34
N ARG A 48 0.60 -11.75 -7.47
CA ARG A 48 0.26 -13.12 -7.93
C ARG A 48 0.66 -14.19 -6.93
N GLY A 49 1.88 -14.08 -6.39
CA GLY A 49 2.43 -15.07 -5.46
C GLY A 49 1.92 -14.96 -4.02
N PHE A 50 1.16 -13.94 -3.68
CA PHE A 50 0.75 -13.70 -2.30
C PHE A 50 -0.57 -14.41 -1.95
N SER A 51 -0.59 -15.09 -0.80
CA SER A 51 -1.79 -15.57 -0.14
C SER A 51 -1.58 -15.56 1.37
N PHE A 52 -2.65 -15.52 2.15
CA PHE A 52 -2.59 -15.65 3.61
C PHE A 52 -3.54 -16.75 4.09
N SER A 53 -3.22 -17.32 5.25
CA SER A 53 -3.86 -18.54 5.75
C SER A 53 -4.61 -18.35 7.07
N THR A 54 -5.37 -19.35 7.51
CA THR A 54 -6.00 -19.34 8.84
C THR A 54 -4.93 -19.20 9.92
N SER A 55 -3.84 -19.96 9.84
CA SER A 55 -2.74 -19.86 10.81
C SER A 55 -2.07 -18.48 10.85
N ASP A 56 -2.02 -17.77 9.72
CA ASP A 56 -1.52 -16.39 9.66
C ASP A 56 -2.41 -15.41 10.43
N VAL A 57 -3.73 -15.56 10.31
CA VAL A 57 -4.71 -14.71 11.00
C VAL A 57 -4.76 -15.03 12.50
N MET A 58 -4.62 -16.31 12.85
CA MET A 58 -4.73 -16.79 14.23
C MET A 58 -3.51 -16.44 15.09
N LYS A 59 -2.35 -16.17 14.50
CA LYS A 59 -1.19 -15.70 15.27
C LYS A 59 -1.47 -14.30 15.85
N PRO A 60 -1.25 -14.07 17.15
CA PRO A 60 -1.33 -12.73 17.74
C PRO A 60 -0.29 -11.80 17.08
N GLY A 61 -0.65 -10.52 16.94
CA GLY A 61 0.20 -9.54 16.28
C GLY A 61 1.48 -9.20 17.06
N GLY A 62 2.48 -8.70 16.34
CA GLY A 62 3.68 -8.00 16.85
C GLY A 62 3.81 -6.63 16.17
N ALA A 63 4.96 -5.95 16.31
CA ALA A 63 5.16 -4.60 15.76
C ALA A 63 4.96 -4.51 14.23
N LYS A 64 5.23 -5.60 13.49
CA LYS A 64 4.83 -5.82 12.09
C LYS A 64 4.14 -7.18 12.00
N GLY A 65 2.92 -7.24 11.47
CA GLY A 65 2.16 -8.48 11.38
C GLY A 65 2.85 -9.53 10.50
N LEU A 66 2.63 -10.82 10.77
CA LEU A 66 3.20 -11.92 9.96
C LEU A 66 2.83 -11.79 8.47
N ILE A 67 1.61 -11.36 8.19
CA ILE A 67 1.10 -11.17 6.84
C ILE A 67 1.84 -10.04 6.11
N ALA A 68 2.05 -8.90 6.77
CA ALA A 68 2.86 -7.80 6.22
C ALA A 68 4.30 -8.27 5.93
N SER A 69 4.90 -8.97 6.89
CA SER A 69 6.27 -9.49 6.75
C SER A 69 6.41 -10.48 5.58
N LYS A 70 5.38 -11.28 5.30
CA LYS A 70 5.35 -12.17 4.12
C LYS A 70 5.42 -11.36 2.83
N LEU A 71 4.58 -10.34 2.69
CA LEU A 71 4.58 -9.44 1.52
C LEU A 71 5.94 -8.75 1.35
N ASP A 72 6.46 -8.13 2.40
CA ASP A 72 7.76 -7.44 2.36
C ASP A 72 8.87 -8.39 1.89
N SER A 73 8.90 -9.60 2.42
CA SER A 73 9.95 -10.57 2.09
C SER A 73 9.98 -10.95 0.61
N HIS A 74 8.83 -10.91 -0.07
CA HIS A 74 8.75 -11.16 -1.51
C HIS A 74 9.36 -9.98 -2.28
N PHE A 75 9.07 -8.75 -1.87
CA PHE A 75 9.70 -7.54 -2.43
C PHE A 75 11.20 -7.51 -2.18
N THR A 76 11.66 -7.84 -0.97
CA THR A 76 13.10 -7.89 -0.63
C THR A 76 13.87 -8.87 -1.51
N LYS A 77 13.29 -10.04 -1.82
CA LYS A 77 13.91 -11.01 -2.75
C LYS A 77 14.06 -10.46 -4.17
N LEU A 78 13.23 -9.49 -4.56
CA LEU A 78 13.32 -8.77 -5.83
C LEU A 78 14.18 -7.50 -5.74
N GLY A 79 14.90 -7.29 -4.63
CA GLY A 79 15.82 -6.16 -4.45
C GLY A 79 15.15 -4.85 -4.06
N TRP A 80 13.90 -4.87 -3.59
CA TRP A 80 13.30 -3.72 -2.92
C TRP A 80 13.85 -3.62 -1.50
N ALA A 81 14.05 -2.40 -1.00
CA ALA A 81 14.62 -2.18 0.32
C ALA A 81 13.84 -1.13 1.11
N GLU A 82 13.79 -1.31 2.43
CA GLU A 82 13.32 -0.26 3.33
C GLU A 82 14.25 0.96 3.18
N LYS A 83 13.67 2.15 3.03
CA LYS A 83 14.44 3.37 2.81
C LYS A 83 13.97 4.52 3.68
N LYS A 84 14.91 5.09 4.43
CA LYS A 84 14.76 6.42 5.04
C LYS A 84 15.33 7.48 4.11
N PHE A 85 14.57 8.53 3.85
CA PHE A 85 15.05 9.69 3.12
C PHE A 85 15.43 10.79 4.10
N GLU A 86 16.67 11.26 4.03
CA GLU A 86 17.09 12.43 4.79
C GLU A 86 16.66 13.68 4.03
N THR A 87 15.78 14.48 4.63
CA THR A 87 15.22 15.68 4.01
C THR A 87 15.44 16.89 4.92
N LYS A 88 15.80 18.01 4.32
CA LYS A 88 15.98 19.29 5.01
C LYS A 88 15.17 20.36 4.30
N ILE A 89 14.58 21.26 5.07
CA ILE A 89 13.98 22.51 4.60
C ILE A 89 14.92 23.63 5.02
N VAL A 90 15.32 24.47 4.08
CA VAL A 90 16.18 25.62 4.33
C VAL A 90 15.34 26.88 4.14
N VAL A 91 15.27 27.72 5.17
CA VAL A 91 14.65 29.05 5.12
C VAL A 91 15.72 30.06 5.46
N ASP A 92 16.06 30.91 4.50
CA ASP A 92 17.24 31.78 4.54
C ASP A 92 18.52 30.96 4.79
N GLU A 93 19.13 31.08 5.97
CA GLU A 93 20.32 30.32 6.39
C GLU A 93 20.00 29.23 7.44
N ALA A 94 18.73 29.13 7.88
CA ALA A 94 18.32 28.17 8.89
C ALA A 94 17.91 26.83 8.25
N GLU A 95 18.64 25.76 8.60
CA GLU A 95 18.26 24.39 8.22
C GLU A 95 17.36 23.75 9.28
N HIS A 96 16.25 23.19 8.83
CA HIS A 96 15.36 22.38 9.64
C HIS A 96 15.25 20.97 9.05
N ALA A 97 15.42 19.94 9.89
CA ALA A 97 15.16 18.58 9.46
C ALA A 97 13.65 18.42 9.19
N ALA A 98 13.29 18.06 7.96
CA ALA A 98 11.92 17.72 7.63
C ALA A 98 11.66 16.26 8.05
N PRO A 99 10.65 16.00 8.89
CA PRO A 99 10.36 14.64 9.34
C PRO A 99 9.78 13.82 8.18
N THR A 100 10.54 12.82 7.73
CA THR A 100 10.08 11.75 6.84
C THR A 100 9.84 10.47 7.62
N HIS A 101 8.96 9.63 7.09
CA HIS A 101 8.86 8.24 7.50
C HIS A 101 9.73 7.36 6.60
N LYS A 102 10.13 6.19 7.12
CA LYS A 102 10.74 5.17 6.26
C LYS A 102 9.67 4.63 5.32
N VAL A 103 10.04 4.40 4.08
CA VAL A 103 9.23 3.64 3.13
C VAL A 103 9.54 2.16 3.33
N ASP A 104 8.52 1.31 3.49
CA ASP A 104 8.67 -0.13 3.69
C ASP A 104 9.46 -0.78 2.54
N CYS A 105 9.06 -0.50 1.30
CA CYS A 105 9.64 -1.05 0.08
C CYS A 105 9.91 0.09 -0.92
N TYR A 106 11.18 0.42 -1.13
CA TYR A 106 11.60 1.38 -2.15
C TYR A 106 12.48 0.73 -3.20
N LYS A 107 12.23 1.05 -4.47
CA LYS A 107 13.11 0.70 -5.60
C LYS A 107 12.92 1.72 -6.71
N ASP A 108 14.02 2.37 -7.11
CA ASP A 108 14.09 3.23 -8.30
C ASP A 108 12.89 4.16 -8.47
N ARG A 109 12.74 5.06 -7.48
CA ARG A 109 11.71 6.12 -7.44
C ARG A 109 10.27 5.61 -7.28
N VAL A 110 10.04 4.32 -7.08
CA VAL A 110 8.76 3.77 -6.62
C VAL A 110 8.83 3.54 -5.11
N ALA A 111 7.88 4.11 -4.36
CA ALA A 111 7.72 3.88 -2.93
C ALA A 111 6.46 3.06 -2.67
N LEU A 112 6.59 1.98 -1.90
CA LEU A 112 5.51 1.05 -1.61
C LEU A 112 5.40 0.83 -0.09
N GLU A 113 4.19 0.96 0.43
CA GLU A 113 3.85 0.71 1.84
C GLU A 113 2.94 -0.50 1.95
N VAL A 114 3.25 -1.41 2.89
CA VAL A 114 2.44 -2.59 3.20
C VAL A 114 1.65 -2.33 4.47
N GLU A 115 0.42 -1.89 4.30
CA GLU A 115 -0.45 -1.51 5.41
C GLU A 115 -1.40 -2.65 5.79
N TRP A 116 -1.00 -3.41 6.82
CA TRP A 116 -1.79 -4.52 7.35
C TRP A 116 -2.13 -4.34 8.83
N ASN A 117 -3.34 -3.85 9.09
CA ASN A 117 -3.95 -3.85 10.42
C ASN A 117 -3.26 -2.97 11.47
N ASN A 118 -2.45 -2.01 11.05
CA ASN A 118 -1.93 -0.93 11.89
C ASN A 118 -3.04 0.04 12.29
N LYS A 119 -2.78 0.97 13.20
CA LYS A 119 -3.75 2.04 13.53
C LYS A 119 -3.96 2.94 12.31
N ASP A 120 -5.18 3.41 12.10
CA ASP A 120 -5.54 4.20 10.93
C ASP A 120 -4.77 5.53 10.70
N PRO A 121 -4.12 6.21 11.68
CA PRO A 121 -3.30 7.39 11.39
C PRO A 121 -2.06 7.07 10.53
N PHE A 122 -1.74 5.80 10.33
CA PHE A 122 -0.65 5.36 9.46
C PHE A 122 -0.91 5.78 8.01
N TYR A 123 -2.16 5.74 7.52
CA TYR A 123 -2.46 6.25 6.19
C TYR A 123 -2.16 7.74 6.03
N ASP A 124 -2.49 8.55 7.03
CA ASP A 124 -2.22 10.00 6.97
C ASP A 124 -0.70 10.27 6.94
N ARG A 125 0.08 9.47 7.71
CA ARG A 125 1.54 9.52 7.69
C ARG A 125 2.11 9.12 6.33
N ASP A 126 1.67 8.00 5.77
CA ASP A 126 2.23 7.42 4.56
C ASP A 126 1.88 8.25 3.33
N LEU A 127 0.62 8.70 3.23
CA LEU A 127 0.17 9.60 2.15
C LEU A 127 0.90 10.95 2.21
N ASN A 128 1.10 11.51 3.40
CA ASN A 128 1.91 12.72 3.55
C ASN A 128 3.39 12.48 3.20
N ASN A 129 3.94 11.30 3.51
CA ASN A 129 5.29 10.92 3.14
C ASN A 129 5.43 10.84 1.61
N PHE A 130 4.49 10.18 0.92
CA PHE A 130 4.45 10.14 -0.54
C PHE A 130 4.36 11.53 -1.16
N ARG A 131 3.46 12.38 -0.65
CA ARG A 131 3.34 13.78 -1.10
C ARG A 131 4.69 14.50 -1.01
N LEU A 132 5.32 14.47 0.16
CA LEU A 132 6.60 15.15 0.39
C LEU A 132 7.71 14.60 -0.52
N LEU A 133 7.85 13.27 -0.60
CA LEU A 133 8.89 12.64 -1.41
C LEU A 133 8.68 12.90 -2.91
N PHE A 134 7.43 12.99 -3.36
CA PHE A 134 7.10 13.35 -4.73
C PHE A 134 7.45 14.81 -5.03
N ASP A 135 7.06 15.74 -4.16
CA ASP A 135 7.38 17.17 -4.32
C ASP A 135 8.90 17.41 -4.33
N LEU A 136 9.66 16.62 -3.57
CA LEU A 136 11.12 16.62 -3.56
C LEU A 136 11.76 15.86 -4.74
N ARG A 137 10.95 15.30 -5.65
CA ARG A 137 11.39 14.49 -6.79
C ARG A 137 12.21 13.27 -6.36
N ALA A 138 11.94 12.68 -5.19
CA ALA A 138 12.57 11.45 -4.72
C ALA A 138 11.82 10.19 -5.18
N ILE A 139 10.51 10.32 -5.41
CA ILE A 139 9.63 9.28 -5.95
C ILE A 139 8.80 9.85 -7.10
N ASP A 140 8.36 8.98 -8.00
CA ASP A 140 7.44 9.31 -9.09
C ASP A 140 6.01 8.81 -8.80
N VAL A 141 5.88 7.75 -8.00
CA VAL A 141 4.60 7.13 -7.66
C VAL A 141 4.68 6.41 -6.30
N GLY A 142 3.63 6.55 -5.52
CA GLY A 142 3.38 5.80 -4.29
C GLY A 142 2.48 4.59 -4.53
N VAL A 143 2.72 3.48 -3.83
CA VAL A 143 1.90 2.27 -3.88
C VAL A 143 1.49 1.87 -2.48
N ILE A 144 0.22 1.55 -2.25
CA ILE A 144 -0.25 1.00 -0.99
C ILE A 144 -0.84 -0.38 -1.24
N ILE A 145 -0.35 -1.38 -0.51
CA ILE A 145 -1.00 -2.69 -0.42
C ILE A 145 -1.68 -2.76 0.94
N THR A 146 -2.99 -2.95 0.94
CA THR A 146 -3.81 -3.07 2.16
C THR A 146 -4.84 -4.18 2.01
N ARG A 147 -5.67 -4.40 3.03
CA ARG A 147 -6.80 -5.32 2.96
C ARG A 147 -8.09 -4.66 2.50
N CYS A 148 -8.91 -5.40 1.75
CA CYS A 148 -10.30 -5.03 1.51
C CYS A 148 -11.12 -5.13 2.80
N SER A 149 -12.16 -4.32 2.89
CA SER A 149 -13.10 -4.34 4.03
C SER A 149 -13.83 -5.68 4.16
N GLU A 150 -14.04 -6.39 3.04
CA GLU A 150 -14.71 -7.69 3.01
C GLU A 150 -13.98 -8.78 3.83
N LEU A 151 -12.66 -8.65 4.04
CA LEU A 151 -11.91 -9.60 4.87
C LEU A 151 -12.39 -9.62 6.33
N GLN A 152 -13.12 -8.59 6.77
CA GLN A 152 -13.71 -8.57 8.10
C GLN A 152 -14.63 -9.76 8.36
N THR A 153 -15.33 -10.25 7.33
CA THR A 153 -16.19 -11.45 7.45
C THR A 153 -15.35 -12.67 7.85
N ILE A 154 -14.25 -12.92 7.16
CA ILE A 154 -13.32 -14.03 7.47
C ILE A 154 -12.75 -13.85 8.88
N PHE A 155 -12.35 -12.64 9.27
CA PHE A 155 -11.81 -12.41 10.61
C PHE A 155 -12.85 -12.64 11.71
N ASN A 156 -14.11 -12.28 11.48
CA ASN A 156 -15.20 -12.55 12.42
C ASN A 156 -15.45 -14.06 12.56
N GLU A 157 -15.49 -14.81 11.45
CA GLU A 157 -15.66 -16.27 11.44
C GLU A 157 -14.53 -17.00 12.19
N LEU A 158 -13.31 -16.47 12.11
CA LEU A 158 -12.14 -16.99 12.84
C LEU A 158 -12.07 -16.51 14.30
N GLY A 159 -13.05 -15.75 14.79
CA GLY A 159 -13.05 -15.21 16.16
C GLY A 159 -12.01 -14.10 16.40
N ARG A 160 -11.43 -13.54 15.33
CA ARG A 160 -10.41 -12.48 15.36
C ARG A 160 -10.94 -11.10 14.97
N GLY A 161 -12.23 -10.98 14.65
CA GLY A 161 -12.89 -9.74 14.27
C GLY A 161 -12.48 -8.49 15.08
N PRO A 162 -12.48 -8.54 16.42
CA PRO A 162 -12.07 -7.40 17.26
C PRO A 162 -10.62 -6.94 17.04
N SER A 163 -9.71 -7.85 16.69
CA SER A 163 -8.31 -7.53 16.38
C SER A 163 -8.15 -6.77 15.07
N PHE A 164 -9.13 -6.87 14.17
CA PHE A 164 -9.13 -6.27 12.84
C PHE A 164 -10.24 -5.21 12.69
N GLY A 165 -10.70 -4.64 13.80
CA GLY A 165 -11.83 -3.72 13.81
C GLY A 165 -11.61 -2.40 13.08
N ASN A 166 -12.60 -1.51 13.17
CA ASN A 166 -12.69 -0.27 12.41
C ASN A 166 -11.55 0.75 12.69
N SER A 167 -10.79 0.58 13.78
CA SER A 167 -9.64 1.44 14.13
C SER A 167 -8.34 1.07 13.40
N THR A 168 -8.39 0.08 12.50
CA THR A 168 -7.22 -0.45 11.81
C THR A 168 -7.22 -0.12 10.32
N THR A 169 -6.06 -0.22 9.67
CA THR A 169 -5.92 0.01 8.23
C THR A 169 -6.68 -1.04 7.41
N HIS A 170 -7.56 -0.54 6.53
CA HIS A 170 -8.29 -1.28 5.49
C HIS A 170 -8.81 -0.30 4.43
N MET A 171 -9.31 -0.81 3.30
CA MET A 171 -9.70 0.00 2.14
C MET A 171 -10.70 1.11 2.47
N ALA A 172 -11.77 0.82 3.22
CA ALA A 172 -12.78 1.83 3.57
C ALA A 172 -12.26 2.99 4.44
N LYS A 173 -11.08 2.85 5.07
CA LYS A 173 -10.40 3.95 5.76
C LYS A 173 -9.45 4.73 4.88
N LEU A 174 -8.93 4.10 3.83
CA LEU A 174 -7.98 4.71 2.91
C LEU A 174 -8.68 5.58 1.86
N LEU A 175 -9.76 5.08 1.25
CA LEU A 175 -10.43 5.77 0.15
C LEU A 175 -10.87 7.20 0.50
N PRO A 176 -11.53 7.47 1.65
CA PRO A 176 -11.93 8.84 1.98
C PRO A 176 -10.77 9.82 2.12
N ARG A 177 -9.57 9.34 2.51
CA ARG A 177 -8.36 10.17 2.64
C ARG A 177 -7.78 10.51 1.28
N LEU A 178 -7.73 9.54 0.36
CA LEU A 178 -7.28 9.77 -1.00
C LEU A 178 -8.25 10.66 -1.78
N GLU A 179 -9.56 10.44 -1.64
CA GLU A 179 -10.61 11.31 -2.18
C GLU A 179 -10.55 12.73 -1.59
N GLY A 180 -10.24 12.83 -0.29
CA GLY A 180 -10.01 14.09 0.41
C GLY A 180 -8.68 14.78 0.05
N GLY A 181 -7.83 14.16 -0.76
CA GLY A 181 -6.59 14.76 -1.27
C GLY A 181 -5.36 14.59 -0.38
N SER A 182 -5.36 13.66 0.59
CA SER A 182 -4.21 13.45 1.50
C SER A 182 -2.90 13.07 0.77
N GLY A 183 -2.98 12.47 -0.43
CA GLY A 183 -1.80 12.21 -1.28
C GLY A 183 -1.24 13.44 -2.01
N GLY A 184 -1.90 14.60 -1.91
CA GLY A 184 -1.49 15.83 -2.58
C GLY A 184 -1.35 15.65 -4.09
N GLY A 185 -0.20 16.06 -4.64
CA GLY A 185 0.16 15.94 -6.05
C GLY A 185 0.69 14.57 -6.48
N CYS A 186 1.01 13.68 -5.52
CA CYS A 186 1.65 12.40 -5.81
C CYS A 186 0.68 11.43 -6.51
N PRO A 187 1.07 10.80 -7.62
CA PRO A 187 0.39 9.63 -8.16
C PRO A 187 0.40 8.47 -7.17
N VAL A 188 -0.75 7.85 -6.94
CA VAL A 188 -0.88 6.74 -5.99
C VAL A 188 -1.65 5.59 -6.63
N VAL A 189 -1.15 4.36 -6.43
CA VAL A 189 -1.85 3.12 -6.79
C VAL A 189 -2.12 2.30 -5.54
N VAL A 190 -3.33 1.78 -5.41
CA VAL A 190 -3.75 1.03 -4.22
C VAL A 190 -4.23 -0.35 -4.63
N PHE A 191 -3.73 -1.37 -3.92
CA PHE A 191 -4.16 -2.76 -4.02
C PHE A 191 -4.80 -3.22 -2.71
N GLY A 192 -6.10 -3.50 -2.74
CA GLY A 192 -6.84 -4.11 -1.65
C GLY A 192 -6.88 -5.63 -1.80
N ILE A 193 -6.31 -6.36 -0.85
CA ILE A 193 -6.31 -7.83 -0.82
C ILE A 193 -7.74 -8.32 -0.58
N ARG A 194 -8.29 -9.08 -1.54
CA ARG A 194 -9.62 -9.70 -1.46
C ARG A 194 -9.61 -11.02 -0.70
N ALA A 195 -10.82 -11.51 -0.39
CA ALA A 195 -11.05 -12.83 0.19
C ALA A 195 -10.50 -13.98 -0.68
N THR A 196 -10.35 -13.78 -1.99
CA THR A 196 -9.75 -14.78 -2.90
C THR A 196 -8.26 -15.00 -2.68
N CYS A 197 -7.58 -14.17 -1.89
CA CYS A 197 -6.21 -14.38 -1.43
C CYS A 197 -6.11 -15.19 -0.14
N TYR A 198 -7.25 -15.51 0.50
CA TYR A 198 -7.30 -16.33 1.71
C TYR A 198 -7.33 -17.82 1.38
N VAL A 199 -6.52 -18.60 2.09
CA VAL A 199 -6.45 -20.05 1.98
C VAL A 199 -6.73 -20.66 3.36
N LYS A 200 -7.70 -21.57 3.45
CA LYS A 200 -7.95 -22.29 4.69
C LYS A 200 -6.89 -23.38 4.88
N ASP A 201 -6.01 -23.24 5.86
CA ASP A 201 -5.10 -24.29 6.31
C ASP A 201 -5.71 -25.07 7.49
N GLN A 202 -5.19 -26.28 7.72
CA GLN A 202 -5.73 -27.25 8.69
C GLN A 202 -5.49 -26.86 10.15
#